data_AF-A8SF44-F1
#
_entry.id   AF-A8SF44-F1
#
_cell.length_a   1.000
_cell.length_b   1.000
_cell.length_c   1.000
_cell.angle_alpha   90.00
_cell.angle_beta   90.00
_cell.angle_gamma   90.00
#
_symmetry.space_group_name_H-M   'P 1'
#
loop_
_entity.id
_entity.type
_entity.pdbx_description
1 polymer ?
#
loop_
_entity_poly.entity_id
_entity_poly.type
_entity_poly.pdbx_seq_one_letter_code
_entity_poly.pdbx_strand_id
1 'polypeptide(L)' 'MAVSFRYRLLDEFLKEWQLRKKQLREGEITKEEYLEWKLNWPQTADGCGRYEPKKKWRKE' A
#
# COMPACT_ATOMS: atom_id res chain seq x y z
N MET A 1 3.44 29.01 -0.40
CA MET A 1 3.86 27.80 -1.14
C MET A 1 2.78 26.76 -0.96
N ALA A 2 1.81 26.69 -1.87
CA ALA A 2 0.73 25.71 -1.77
C ALA A 2 1.33 24.34 -2.10
N VAL A 3 1.43 23.46 -1.10
CA VAL A 3 1.70 22.05 -1.36
C VAL A 3 0.43 21.52 -2.03
N SER A 4 0.39 21.55 -3.36
CA SER A 4 -0.59 20.82 -4.13
C SER A 4 -0.35 19.35 -3.83
N PHE A 5 -1.07 18.82 -2.83
CA PHE A 5 -1.15 17.39 -2.61
C PHE A 5 -1.53 16.77 -3.94
N ARG A 6 -0.61 16.00 -4.52
CA ARG A 6 -0.81 15.36 -5.82
C ARG A 6 -2.00 14.41 -5.64
N TYR A 7 -3.20 14.86 -6.00
CA TYR A 7 -4.45 14.10 -5.87
C TYR A 7 -4.30 12.67 -6.41
N ARG A 8 -3.49 12.51 -7.45
CA ARG A 8 -3.13 11.22 -8.04
C ARG A 8 -2.46 10.25 -7.06
N LEU A 9 -1.53 10.72 -6.25
CA LEU A 9 -0.80 9.91 -5.28
C LEU A 9 -1.70 9.48 -4.12
N LEU A 10 -2.59 10.37 -3.67
CA LEU A 10 -3.61 10.07 -2.65
C LEU A 10 -4.66 9.08 -3.17
N ASP A 11 -5.08 9.23 -4.43
CA ASP A 11 -6.02 8.31 -5.09
C ASP A 11 -5.42 6.91 -5.25
N GLU A 12 -4.14 6.82 -5.65
CA GLU A 12 -3.39 5.56 -5.73
C GLU A 12 -3.23 4.92 -4.34
N PHE A 13 -2.88 5.73 -3.32
CA PHE A 13 -2.83 5.24 -1.94
C PHE A 13 -4.17 4.68 -1.48
N LEU A 14 -5.27 5.39 -1.70
CA LEU A 14 -6.61 4.96 -1.26
C LEU A 14 -7.05 3.68 -1.97
N LYS A 15 -6.75 3.52 -3.26
CA LYS A 15 -7.02 2.30 -4.03
C LYS A 15 -6.25 1.10 -3.48
N GLU A 16 -4.94 1.22 -3.28
CA GLU A 16 -4.14 0.15 -2.67
C GLU A 16 -4.59 -0.12 -1.23
N TRP A 17 -4.87 0.92 -0.46
CA TRP A 17 -5.31 0.80 0.92
C TRP A 17 -6.61 0.01 1.04
N GLN A 18 -7.58 0.26 0.16
CA GLN A 18 -8.82 -0.53 0.10
C GLN A 18 -8.54 -2.00 -0.20
N LEU A 19 -7.63 -2.30 -1.13
CA LEU A 19 -7.23 -3.68 -1.44
C LEU A 19 -6.58 -4.35 -0.22
N ARG A 20 -5.59 -3.70 0.41
CA ARG A 20 -4.92 -4.24 1.61
C ARG A 20 -5.86 -4.41 2.79
N LYS A 21 -6.81 -3.50 2.98
CA LYS A 21 -7.88 -3.62 3.97
C LYS A 21 -8.73 -4.86 3.72
N LYS A 22 -9.04 -5.16 2.45
CA LYS A 22 -9.79 -6.38 2.08
C LYS A 22 -8.98 -7.63 2.38
N GLN A 23 -7.70 -7.67 1.98
CA GLN A 23 -6.79 -8.78 2.27
C GLN A 23 -6.61 -9.02 3.78
N LEU A 24 -6.51 -7.95 4.56
CA LEU A 24 -6.43 -8.04 6.02
C LEU A 24 -7.72 -8.60 6.64
N ARG A 25 -8.89 -8.30 6.05
CA ARG A 25 -10.19 -8.84 6.47
C ARG A 25 -10.36 -10.30 6.07
N GLU A 26 -9.88 -10.68 4.89
CA GLU A 26 -9.90 -12.06 4.39
C GLU A 26 -8.83 -12.94 5.07
N GLY A 27 -7.89 -12.33 5.81
CA GLY A 27 -6.80 -13.04 6.48
C GLY A 27 -5.66 -13.44 5.54
N GLU A 28 -5.62 -12.91 4.31
CA GLU A 28 -4.54 -13.12 3.35
C GLU A 28 -3.22 -12.45 3.75
N ILE A 29 -3.31 -11.38 4.53
CA ILE A 29 -2.15 -10.68 5.10
C ILE A 29 -2.35 -10.52 6.59
N THR A 30 -1.27 -10.63 7.33
CA THR A 30 -1.24 -10.38 8.76
C THR A 30 -1.27 -8.86 9.03
N LYS A 31 -1.66 -8.51 10.26
CA LYS A 31 -1.64 -7.11 10.71
C LYS A 31 -0.22 -6.53 10.68
N GLU A 32 0.80 -7.36 10.89
CA GLU A 32 2.21 -6.99 10.83
C GLU A 32 2.64 -6.62 9.41
N GLU A 33 2.30 -7.45 8.41
CA GLU A 33 2.56 -7.17 7.00
C GLU A 33 1.84 -5.91 6.52
N TYR A 34 0.59 -5.71 6.95
CA TYR A 34 -0.14 -4.48 6.67
C TYR A 34 0.54 -3.24 7.28
N LEU A 35 1.08 -3.36 8.50
CA LEU A 35 1.83 -2.28 9.15
C LEU A 35 3.15 -1.99 8.43
N GLU A 36 3.91 -3.03 8.07
CA GLU A 36 5.14 -2.92 7.28
C GLU A 36 4.88 -2.23 5.93
N TRP A 37 3.83 -2.65 5.22
CA TRP A 37 3.39 -1.99 4.00
C TRP A 37 3.09 -0.51 4.25
N LYS A 38 2.26 -0.20 5.25
CA LYS A 38 1.84 1.19 5.54
C LYS A 38 3.00 2.08 5.99
N LEU A 39 3.95 1.55 6.77
CA LEU A 39 5.12 2.28 7.27
C LEU A 39 6.12 2.61 6.18
N ASN A 40 6.32 1.69 5.23
CA ASN A 40 7.30 1.84 4.17
C ASN A 40 6.68 2.38 2.87
N TRP A 41 5.37 2.64 2.83
CA TRP A 41 4.72 3.30 1.70
C TRP A 41 5.31 4.71 1.51
N PRO A 42 5.68 5.15 0.30
CA PRO A 42 5.35 4.58 -1.02
C PRO A 42 6.38 3.58 -1.59
N GLN A 43 7.41 3.16 -0.85
CA GLN A 43 8.41 2.20 -1.34
C GLN A 43 7.86 0.77 -1.49
N THR A 44 6.84 0.44 -0.70
CA THR A 44 6.07 -0.81 -0.71
C THR A 44 4.82 -0.75 -1.60
N ALA A 45 4.57 0.40 -2.24
CA ALA A 45 3.46 0.56 -3.18
C ALA A 45 3.72 -0.30 -4.43
N ASP A 46 2.73 -1.09 -4.83
CA ASP A 46 2.81 -2.04 -5.95
C ASP A 46 1.81 -1.72 -7.06
N GLY A 47 1.14 -0.57 -6.99
CA GLY A 47 0.10 -0.12 -7.92
C GLY A 47 -1.09 -1.07 -8.00
N CYS A 48 -1.43 -1.76 -6.91
CA CYS A 48 -2.37 -2.89 -6.88
C CYS A 48 -1.91 -4.08 -7.75
N GLY A 49 -0.63 -4.44 -7.70
CA GLY A 49 -0.03 -5.52 -8.48
C GLY A 49 0.36 -5.13 -9.91
N ARG A 50 0.40 -3.82 -10.22
CA ARG A 50 0.88 -3.31 -11.53
C ARG A 50 2.40 -3.26 -11.61
N TYR A 51 3.09 -3.14 -10.48
CA TYR A 51 4.55 -3.05 -10.41
C TYR A 51 5.07 -3.80 -9.18
N GLU A 52 6.30 -4.31 -9.25
CA GLU A 52 6.94 -4.89 -8.07
C GLU A 52 7.31 -3.79 -7.07
N PRO A 53 6.93 -3.93 -5.78
CA PRO A 53 7.30 -2.97 -4.76
C PRO A 53 8.81 -3.00 -4.53
N LYS A 54 9.44 -1.83 -4.38
CA LYS A 54 10.89 -1.72 -4.14
C LYS A 54 11.32 -2.41 -2.85
N LYS A 55 10.41 -2.49 -1.88
CA LYS A 55 10.60 -3.22 -0.63
C LYS A 55 9.50 -4.28 -0.51
N LYS A 56 9.92 -5.56 -0.43
CA LYS A 56 8.99 -6.65 -0.12
C LYS A 56 8.51 -6.48 1.32
N TRP A 57 7.19 -6.43 1.51
CA TRP A 57 6.52 -6.32 2.81
C TRP A 57 5.64 -7.54 3.09
N ARG A 58 5.30 -8.32 2.06
CA ARG A 58 4.66 -9.64 2.18
C ARG A 58 5.76 -10.67 2.43
N LYS A 59 5.60 -11.46 3.48
CA LYS A 59 6.48 -12.60 3.75
C LYS A 59 5.88 -13.79 2.99
N GLU A 60 6.65 -14.36 2.04
CA GLU A 60 6.29 -15.64 1.38
C GLU A 60 6.27 -16.79 2.39
#